data_AF-A0A6V8PGY6-F1
#
_entry.id   AF-A0A6V8PGY6-F1
#
_cell.length_a   1.000
_cell.length_b   1.000
_cell.length_c   1.000
_cell.angle_alpha   90.00
_cell.angle_beta   90.00
_cell.angle_gamma   90.00
#
_symmetry.space_group_name_H-M   'P 1'
#
loop_
_entity.id
_entity.type
_entity.pdbx_description
1 polymer ?
#
loop_
_entity_poly.entity_id
_entity_poly.type
_entity_poly.pdbx_seq_one_letter_code
_entity_poly.pdbx_strand_id
1 'polypeptide(L)'
;MRRISSKSKTEKVVPTRSESLAGLSDTLVRSAADLVRLARTEEDLRIGFEKILDPLLKSIGLESKPRYERLGAEAKTIYRGRPDAVHGQVIIEYENPRAFSSDHVVLHTYQQLVGYMTAEARGHKADPLGLLNRLVGVGFDGHSVFFVQYSRKKNGKMIEIDRSAFTRRGPYPLNPESARTFLTYLRALTRLPLTAEHLTDKFGPKSDIAPMVVSAFADALEHWGDARVHVFFNEWKRLFGIVYGEQFSTQQAREVEALSRLYGIGKETDFQELLFSVHTYFALLMKLIAADLITLKEGTFTSSFSHQLTHTSKDELLEQLIDIEDGGIYAKQGITNFLEGDFFRWYLDAFSPRLDEAIREMTRGLSDFEPATTTIDPESTRDLVKKLYQYLVPQEVRHKLGEYYTPDWLAELVLNEVGYDGNTLKRLLDPACGSGTFLVLAIHRAREYGRVHKEPPLETAKRIVANIWGFDLNPLAVIASRTNYLFALGELADELRHLEIPIYLADSVLWPERAGQMELSPAGGEHVKIQTSIGQFHVPYIWVKDEGFLMRRAAPLVEEMAKGNYLVSEAMERFKKRGLGFSTPRKRGGKFLR
;
A
#
# COMPACT_ATOMS: atom_id res chain seq x y z
N MET A 1 -0.81 31.61 63.72
CA MET A 1 -1.80 31.90 62.66
C MET A 1 -1.13 31.83 61.29
N ARG A 2 -1.26 30.71 60.55
CA ARG A 2 -1.49 30.61 59.09
C ARG A 2 -1.38 29.13 58.67
N ARG A 3 -2.31 28.75 57.79
CA ARG A 3 -2.76 27.41 57.40
C ARG A 3 -1.67 26.54 56.77
N ILE A 4 -1.62 25.25 57.15
CA ILE A 4 -0.98 24.18 56.37
C ILE A 4 -2.04 23.65 55.39
N SER A 5 -1.71 23.71 54.10
CA SER A 5 -2.49 23.23 52.96
C SER A 5 -2.16 21.77 52.70
N SER A 6 -3.13 20.87 52.84
CA SER A 6 -3.11 19.56 52.20
C SER A 6 -3.49 19.71 50.73
N LYS A 7 -2.55 19.45 49.81
CA LYS A 7 -2.90 19.16 48.41
C LYS A 7 -2.39 17.77 48.06
N SER A 8 -3.37 16.93 47.72
CA SER A 8 -3.24 15.59 47.18
C SER A 8 -2.43 15.59 45.89
N LYS A 9 -1.60 14.56 45.74
CA LYS A 9 -1.00 14.18 44.47
C LYS A 9 -2.12 13.83 43.51
N THR A 10 -2.26 14.60 42.43
CA THR A 10 -3.03 14.19 41.25
C THR A 10 -2.10 13.30 40.43
N GLU A 11 -2.44 12.01 40.38
CA GLU A 11 -1.86 11.07 39.43
C GLU A 11 -2.09 11.60 38.01
N LYS A 12 -1.00 11.66 37.24
CA LYS A 12 -1.08 11.93 35.79
C LYS A 12 -1.81 10.75 35.16
N VAL A 13 -2.98 11.04 34.60
CA VAL A 13 -3.73 10.13 33.73
C VAL A 13 -2.85 9.83 32.51
N VAL A 14 -2.42 8.58 32.40
CA VAL A 14 -1.81 7.98 31.21
C VAL A 14 -2.88 7.90 30.11
N PRO A 15 -2.60 8.22 28.83
CA PRO A 15 -3.60 8.12 27.78
C PRO A 15 -4.09 6.67 27.63
N THR A 16 -5.41 6.54 27.56
CA THR A 16 -6.19 5.29 27.42
C THR A 16 -5.70 4.44 26.24
N ARG A 17 -5.46 3.15 26.51
CA ARG A 17 -5.22 2.10 25.50
C ARG A 17 -6.28 2.18 24.39
N SER A 18 -5.85 2.24 23.13
CA SER A 18 -6.74 2.01 21.99
C SER A 18 -7.27 0.58 22.02
N GLU A 19 -8.58 0.39 21.87
CA GLU A 19 -9.20 -0.93 21.79
C GLU A 19 -9.01 -1.51 20.37
N SER A 20 -8.53 -2.75 20.27
CA SER A 20 -8.34 -3.44 18.98
C SER A 20 -9.68 -3.81 18.33
N LEU A 21 -9.72 -4.00 17.00
CA LEU A 21 -10.94 -4.42 16.28
C LEU A 21 -11.49 -5.76 16.80
N ALA A 22 -10.61 -6.67 17.24
CA ALA A 22 -11.02 -7.91 17.89
C ALA A 22 -11.79 -7.61 19.19
N GLY A 23 -11.30 -6.68 20.01
CA GLY A 23 -11.99 -6.23 21.22
C GLY A 23 -13.33 -5.55 20.93
N LEU A 24 -13.39 -4.71 19.91
CA LEU A 24 -14.65 -4.06 19.48
C LEU A 24 -15.65 -5.06 18.91
N SER A 25 -15.18 -6.05 18.15
CA SER A 25 -16.01 -7.13 17.60
C SER A 25 -16.57 -7.99 18.73
N ASP A 26 -15.76 -8.35 19.71
CA ASP A 26 -16.20 -9.09 20.91
C ASP A 26 -17.22 -8.27 21.72
N THR A 27 -17.01 -6.97 21.86
CA THR A 27 -17.94 -6.07 22.54
C THR A 27 -19.27 -5.95 21.78
N LEU A 28 -19.23 -5.81 20.45
CA LEU A 28 -20.42 -5.79 19.60
C LEU A 28 -21.21 -7.09 19.72
N VAL A 29 -20.56 -8.24 19.60
CA VAL A 29 -21.19 -9.57 19.70
C VAL A 29 -21.85 -9.76 21.07
N ARG A 30 -21.14 -9.44 22.16
CA ARG A 30 -21.68 -9.55 23.52
C ARG A 30 -22.90 -8.66 23.72
N SER A 31 -22.78 -7.40 23.32
CA SER A 31 -23.85 -6.41 23.49
C SER A 31 -25.08 -6.74 22.64
N ALA A 32 -24.87 -7.21 21.40
CA ALA A 32 -25.94 -7.67 20.51
C ALA A 32 -26.63 -8.93 21.07
N ALA A 33 -25.87 -9.87 21.64
CA ALA A 33 -26.45 -11.07 22.27
C ALA A 33 -27.35 -10.71 23.46
N ASP A 34 -26.97 -9.72 24.27
CA ASP A 34 -27.79 -9.22 25.37
C ASP A 34 -29.03 -8.46 24.87
N LEU A 35 -28.89 -7.65 23.82
CA LEU A 35 -30.02 -6.98 23.18
C LEU A 35 -31.06 -7.98 22.67
N VAL A 36 -30.64 -9.04 21.97
CA VAL A 36 -31.56 -10.05 21.40
C VAL A 36 -32.36 -10.78 22.47
N ARG A 37 -31.88 -10.86 23.71
CA ARG A 37 -32.65 -11.45 24.82
C ARG A 37 -33.85 -10.57 25.19
N LEU A 38 -33.69 -9.26 25.06
CA LEU A 38 -34.65 -8.23 25.48
C LEU A 38 -35.57 -7.79 24.33
N ALA A 39 -35.04 -7.68 23.12
CA ALA A 39 -35.78 -7.25 21.94
C ALA A 39 -36.90 -8.26 21.60
N ARG A 40 -38.09 -7.75 21.28
CA ARG A 40 -39.26 -8.55 20.88
C ARG A 40 -39.77 -8.20 19.50
N THR A 41 -39.48 -6.99 19.04
CA THR A 41 -39.84 -6.49 17.72
C THR A 41 -38.59 -6.09 16.92
N GLU A 42 -38.75 -5.98 15.62
CA GLU A 42 -37.77 -5.38 14.70
C GLU A 42 -37.35 -3.97 15.15
N GLU A 43 -38.29 -3.14 15.59
CA GLU A 43 -38.00 -1.77 16.03
C GLU A 43 -37.18 -1.74 17.34
N ASP A 44 -37.45 -2.66 18.27
CA ASP A 44 -36.62 -2.80 19.49
C ASP A 44 -35.19 -3.18 19.14
N LEU A 45 -35.03 -4.09 18.17
CA LEU A 45 -33.73 -4.54 17.69
C LEU A 45 -32.99 -3.39 16.99
N ARG A 46 -33.64 -2.69 16.07
CA ARG A 46 -33.08 -1.55 15.33
C ARG A 46 -32.59 -0.46 16.29
N ILE A 47 -33.47 0.06 17.14
CA ILE A 47 -33.11 1.13 18.09
C ILE A 47 -32.03 0.65 19.07
N GLY A 48 -32.18 -0.56 19.59
CA GLY A 48 -31.23 -1.11 20.56
C GLY A 48 -29.85 -1.33 19.98
N PHE A 49 -29.77 -1.81 18.74
CA PHE A 49 -28.51 -2.11 18.08
C PHE A 49 -27.78 -0.84 17.65
N GLU A 50 -28.51 0.17 17.14
CA GLU A 50 -27.93 1.48 16.83
C GLU A 50 -27.35 2.17 18.09
N LYS A 51 -27.98 2.02 19.26
CA LYS A 51 -27.43 2.51 20.53
C LYS A 51 -26.13 1.81 20.96
N ILE A 52 -25.96 0.55 20.60
CA ILE A 52 -24.72 -0.21 20.80
C ILE A 52 -23.66 0.26 19.81
N LEU A 53 -24.07 0.52 18.57
CA LEU A 53 -23.19 0.86 17.47
C LEU A 53 -22.59 2.27 17.62
N ASP A 54 -23.38 3.26 18.02
CA ASP A 54 -22.96 4.66 18.20
C ASP A 54 -21.64 4.87 18.99
N PRO A 55 -21.46 4.33 20.21
CA PRO A 55 -20.21 4.47 20.96
C PRO A 55 -19.05 3.72 20.31
N LEU A 56 -19.31 2.57 19.68
CA LEU A 56 -18.29 1.79 18.97
C LEU A 56 -17.79 2.56 17.74
N LEU A 57 -18.69 3.18 16.97
CA LEU A 57 -18.34 4.03 15.82
C LEU A 57 -17.48 5.23 16.26
N LYS A 58 -17.83 5.88 17.37
CA LYS A 58 -17.01 6.98 17.93
C LYS A 58 -15.61 6.50 18.34
N SER A 59 -15.50 5.30 18.92
CA SER A 59 -14.21 4.74 19.32
C SER A 59 -13.26 4.45 18.15
N ILE A 60 -13.82 4.25 16.94
CA ILE A 60 -13.05 4.07 15.69
C ILE A 60 -12.93 5.38 14.87
N GLY A 61 -13.16 6.53 15.50
CA GLY A 61 -12.96 7.85 14.89
C GLY A 61 -14.07 8.29 13.95
N LEU A 62 -15.26 7.69 14.04
CA LEU A 62 -16.42 8.07 13.23
C LEU A 62 -17.33 9.02 14.02
N GLU A 63 -17.27 10.32 13.68
CA GLU A 63 -18.30 11.29 14.06
C GLU A 63 -19.47 11.28 13.06
N SER A 64 -19.98 10.09 12.74
CA SER A 64 -21.19 10.00 11.92
C SER A 64 -22.41 10.24 12.82
N LYS A 65 -23.25 11.24 12.48
CA LYS A 65 -24.64 11.25 12.93
C LYS A 65 -25.40 10.33 11.99
N PRO A 66 -25.87 9.14 12.41
CA PRO A 66 -26.70 8.28 11.56
C PRO A 66 -27.83 9.09 10.93
N ARG A 67 -27.95 9.02 9.61
CA ARG A 67 -29.05 9.66 8.88
C ARG A 67 -30.19 8.67 8.78
N TYR A 68 -30.94 8.55 9.88
CA TYR A 68 -32.18 7.78 9.89
C TYR A 68 -33.10 8.28 8.75
N GLU A 69 -33.59 7.35 7.93
CA GLU A 69 -34.59 7.59 6.88
C GLU A 69 -34.23 8.55 5.71
N ARG A 70 -32.99 8.61 5.23
CA ARG A 70 -32.66 9.38 4.01
C ARG A 70 -31.72 8.68 3.03
N LEU A 71 -32.32 7.98 2.06
CA LEU A 71 -31.77 7.91 0.69
C LEU A 71 -31.69 9.33 0.09
N GLY A 72 -30.86 9.52 -0.92
CA GLY A 72 -30.80 10.77 -1.69
C GLY A 72 -32.19 11.23 -2.17
N ALA A 73 -32.42 12.53 -2.29
CA ALA A 73 -33.74 13.08 -2.66
C ALA A 73 -34.28 12.51 -3.99
N GLU A 74 -33.39 12.20 -4.94
CA GLU A 74 -33.72 11.57 -6.21
C GLU A 74 -33.91 10.04 -6.09
N ALA A 75 -33.25 9.36 -5.16
CA ALA A 75 -33.46 7.93 -4.94
C ALA A 75 -34.86 7.62 -4.37
N LYS A 76 -35.42 8.54 -3.57
CA LYS A 76 -36.80 8.45 -3.03
C LYS A 76 -37.90 8.53 -4.09
N THR A 77 -37.62 9.10 -5.27
CA THR A 77 -38.59 9.11 -6.38
C THR A 77 -38.49 7.84 -7.22
N ILE A 78 -37.37 7.11 -7.14
CA ILE A 78 -37.08 5.90 -7.91
C ILE A 78 -37.55 4.63 -7.18
N TYR A 79 -37.51 4.59 -5.85
CA TYR A 79 -37.98 3.46 -5.04
C TYR A 79 -38.86 3.93 -3.87
N ARG A 80 -40.03 3.28 -3.69
CA ARG A 80 -41.04 3.69 -2.69
C ARG A 80 -40.76 3.21 -1.26
N GLY A 81 -39.83 2.27 -1.05
CA GLY A 81 -39.41 1.80 0.27
C GLY A 81 -38.39 2.73 0.95
N ARG A 82 -38.22 2.60 2.27
CA ARG A 82 -37.20 3.34 3.04
C ARG A 82 -36.31 2.33 3.77
N PRO A 83 -34.97 2.44 3.65
CA PRO A 83 -34.07 1.61 4.45
C PRO A 83 -34.15 2.02 5.92
N ASP A 84 -33.91 1.05 6.80
CA ASP A 84 -33.99 1.24 8.25
C ASP A 84 -32.85 2.09 8.82
N ALA A 85 -31.63 1.91 8.30
CA ALA A 85 -30.49 2.74 8.63
C ALA A 85 -29.53 2.91 7.44
N VAL A 86 -28.94 4.11 7.34
CA VAL A 86 -27.91 4.44 6.35
C VAL A 86 -26.72 5.08 7.05
N HIS A 87 -25.57 4.41 6.97
CA HIS A 87 -24.28 4.85 7.51
C HIS A 87 -23.31 5.05 6.34
N GLY A 88 -23.25 6.27 5.80
CA GLY A 88 -22.47 6.55 4.58
C GLY A 88 -23.00 5.75 3.39
N GLN A 89 -22.20 4.81 2.90
CA GLN A 89 -22.54 3.89 1.79
C GLN A 89 -22.99 2.49 2.27
N VAL A 90 -23.14 2.28 3.57
CA VAL A 90 -23.75 1.07 4.14
C VAL A 90 -25.25 1.30 4.32
N ILE A 91 -26.04 0.39 3.76
CA ILE A 91 -27.49 0.35 3.94
C ILE A 91 -27.80 -0.88 4.80
N ILE A 92 -28.38 -0.67 5.98
CA ILE A 92 -28.75 -1.74 6.89
C ILE A 92 -30.27 -1.90 6.86
N GLU A 93 -30.72 -3.14 6.66
CA GLU A 93 -32.12 -3.56 6.84
C GLU A 93 -32.19 -4.50 8.04
N TYR A 94 -33.02 -4.14 9.01
CA TYR A 94 -33.25 -4.91 10.22
C TYR A 94 -34.47 -5.79 10.05
N GLU A 95 -34.44 -6.98 10.65
CA GLU A 95 -35.58 -7.89 10.66
C GLU A 95 -35.88 -8.32 12.10
N ASN A 96 -37.03 -8.96 12.30
CA ASN A 96 -37.41 -9.46 13.61
C ASN A 96 -36.34 -10.40 14.20
N PRO A 97 -36.12 -10.41 15.53
CA PRO A 97 -35.11 -11.25 16.15
C PRO A 97 -35.17 -12.72 15.69
N ARG A 98 -34.07 -13.23 15.11
CA ARG A 98 -33.91 -14.61 14.58
C ARG A 98 -34.74 -14.95 13.33
N ALA A 99 -35.26 -13.95 12.61
CA ALA A 99 -36.08 -14.15 11.43
C ALA A 99 -35.34 -14.80 10.24
N PHE A 100 -34.01 -14.73 10.18
CA PHE A 100 -33.20 -15.37 9.13
C PHE A 100 -33.09 -16.89 9.26
N SER A 101 -33.77 -17.50 10.23
CA SER A 101 -34.08 -18.94 10.20
C SER A 101 -35.01 -19.32 9.04
N SER A 102 -35.71 -18.35 8.44
CA SER A 102 -36.58 -18.54 7.27
C SER A 102 -35.92 -17.99 5.99
N ASP A 103 -35.64 -18.88 5.03
CA ASP A 103 -35.07 -18.50 3.73
C ASP A 103 -35.93 -17.46 2.97
N HIS A 104 -37.25 -17.48 3.19
CA HIS A 104 -38.16 -16.50 2.62
C HIS A 104 -37.87 -15.08 3.12
N VAL A 105 -37.63 -14.92 4.43
CA VAL A 105 -37.29 -13.62 5.01
C VAL A 105 -35.94 -13.15 4.45
N VAL A 106 -34.93 -14.03 4.44
CA VAL A 106 -33.61 -13.67 3.89
C VAL A 106 -33.70 -13.23 2.42
N LEU A 107 -34.52 -13.89 1.61
CA LEU A 107 -34.75 -13.51 0.21
C LEU A 107 -35.47 -12.17 0.09
N HIS A 108 -36.48 -11.92 0.92
CA HIS A 108 -37.21 -10.65 0.97
C HIS A 108 -36.27 -9.48 1.32
N THR A 109 -35.53 -9.59 2.43
CA THR A 109 -34.54 -8.58 2.87
C THR A 109 -33.46 -8.35 1.82
N TYR A 110 -32.97 -9.42 1.16
CA TYR A 110 -32.03 -9.29 0.04
C TYR A 110 -32.62 -8.47 -1.12
N GLN A 111 -33.87 -8.72 -1.51
CA GLN A 111 -34.53 -7.97 -2.58
C GLN A 111 -34.74 -6.49 -2.21
N GLN A 112 -35.07 -6.19 -0.95
CA GLN A 112 -35.15 -4.81 -0.44
C GLN A 112 -33.80 -4.10 -0.57
N LEU A 113 -32.72 -4.71 -0.07
CA LEU A 113 -31.37 -4.16 -0.14
C LEU A 113 -30.93 -3.90 -1.60
N VAL A 114 -31.15 -4.85 -2.50
CA VAL A 114 -30.88 -4.65 -3.95
C VAL A 114 -31.69 -3.47 -4.50
N GLY A 115 -32.95 -3.32 -4.08
CA GLY A 115 -33.81 -2.19 -4.44
C GLY A 115 -33.23 -0.86 -4.00
N TYR A 116 -32.86 -0.73 -2.72
CA TYR A 116 -32.28 0.49 -2.15
C TYR A 116 -30.94 0.84 -2.81
N MET A 117 -30.03 -0.13 -2.95
CA MET A 117 -28.72 0.08 -3.56
C MET A 117 -28.85 0.55 -5.01
N THR A 118 -29.75 -0.07 -5.79
CA THR A 118 -30.03 0.32 -7.18
C THR A 118 -30.59 1.74 -7.27
N ALA A 119 -31.49 2.12 -6.35
CA ALA A 119 -32.10 3.43 -6.32
C ALA A 119 -31.10 4.54 -5.97
N GLU A 120 -30.26 4.30 -4.96
CA GLU A 120 -29.20 5.23 -4.54
C GLU A 120 -28.18 5.45 -5.66
N ALA A 121 -27.75 4.36 -6.32
CA ALA A 121 -26.89 4.42 -7.49
C ALA A 121 -27.49 5.26 -8.63
N ARG A 122 -28.75 5.03 -9.00
CA ARG A 122 -29.42 5.77 -10.08
C ARG A 122 -29.64 7.24 -9.77
N GLY A 123 -29.76 7.61 -8.50
CA GLY A 123 -29.79 9.02 -8.06
C GLY A 123 -28.45 9.75 -8.25
N HIS A 124 -27.35 9.02 -8.47
CA HIS A 124 -26.01 9.59 -8.67
C HIS A 124 -25.67 9.74 -10.16
N LYS A 125 -26.12 10.84 -10.78
CA LYS A 125 -26.09 11.07 -12.24
C LYS A 125 -24.71 10.98 -12.92
N ALA A 126 -23.62 11.25 -12.18
CA ALA A 126 -22.27 11.27 -12.74
C ALA A 126 -21.69 9.87 -12.98
N ASP A 127 -21.89 8.95 -12.03
CA ASP A 127 -21.42 7.56 -12.12
C ASP A 127 -22.27 6.63 -11.25
N PRO A 128 -23.43 6.16 -11.76
CA PRO A 128 -24.29 5.25 -11.04
C PRO A 128 -23.63 3.90 -10.71
N LEU A 129 -22.86 3.36 -11.65
CA LEU A 129 -22.27 2.02 -11.52
C LEU A 129 -21.06 2.02 -10.59
N GLY A 130 -20.24 3.07 -10.62
CA GLY A 130 -19.13 3.23 -9.68
C GLY A 130 -19.59 3.43 -8.24
N LEU A 131 -20.70 4.14 -8.00
CA LEU A 131 -21.31 4.20 -6.67
C LEU A 131 -21.86 2.83 -6.26
N LEU A 132 -22.56 2.13 -7.17
CA LEU A 132 -23.16 0.83 -6.87
C LEU A 132 -22.14 -0.23 -6.46
N ASN A 133 -20.96 -0.24 -7.10
CA ASN A 133 -19.84 -1.12 -6.74
C ASN A 133 -19.31 -0.88 -5.32
N ARG A 134 -19.55 0.31 -4.74
CA ARG A 134 -19.06 0.69 -3.41
C ARG A 134 -20.11 0.54 -2.31
N LEU A 135 -21.40 0.49 -2.66
CA LEU A 135 -22.47 0.26 -1.70
C LEU A 135 -22.40 -1.15 -1.12
N VAL A 136 -22.69 -1.27 0.18
CA VAL A 136 -22.85 -2.55 0.86
C VAL A 136 -24.22 -2.60 1.52
N GLY A 137 -25.02 -3.61 1.15
CA GLY A 137 -26.26 -3.92 1.85
C GLY A 137 -25.98 -4.90 3.00
N VAL A 138 -26.52 -4.62 4.18
CA VAL A 138 -26.40 -5.49 5.35
C VAL A 138 -27.80 -5.87 5.82
N GLY A 139 -28.11 -7.17 5.83
CA GLY A 139 -29.30 -7.68 6.49
C GLY A 139 -28.94 -8.15 7.89
N PHE A 140 -29.71 -7.76 8.91
CA PHE A 140 -29.44 -8.12 10.31
C PHE A 140 -30.71 -8.46 11.10
N ASP A 141 -30.76 -9.66 11.71
CA ASP A 141 -31.89 -10.12 12.51
C ASP A 141 -31.54 -10.27 14.00
N GLY A 142 -30.43 -9.67 14.45
CA GLY A 142 -29.94 -9.77 15.82
C GLY A 142 -29.06 -10.99 16.08
N HIS A 143 -29.33 -12.12 15.42
CA HIS A 143 -28.56 -13.35 15.60
C HIS A 143 -27.63 -13.65 14.44
N SER A 144 -28.03 -13.27 13.24
CA SER A 144 -27.39 -13.55 11.97
C SER A 144 -27.29 -12.28 11.14
N VAL A 145 -26.23 -12.22 10.33
CA VAL A 145 -25.93 -11.11 9.42
C VAL A 145 -25.62 -11.66 8.03
N PHE A 146 -26.06 -10.97 6.99
CA PHE A 146 -25.62 -11.23 5.62
C PHE A 146 -25.24 -9.94 4.92
N PHE A 147 -24.40 -10.06 3.88
CA PHE A 147 -23.87 -8.94 3.12
C PHE A 147 -24.27 -9.05 1.65
N VAL A 148 -24.61 -7.92 1.05
CA VAL A 148 -24.99 -7.79 -0.37
C VAL A 148 -24.05 -6.82 -1.04
N GLN A 149 -23.44 -7.26 -2.14
CA GLN A 149 -22.49 -6.46 -2.92
C GLN A 149 -22.76 -6.65 -4.41
N TYR A 150 -22.53 -5.60 -5.19
CA TYR A 150 -22.60 -5.64 -6.66
C TYR A 150 -21.21 -5.88 -7.25
N SER A 151 -21.05 -6.87 -8.14
CA SER A 151 -19.78 -7.16 -8.81
C SER A 151 -19.94 -7.06 -10.32
N ARG A 152 -19.21 -6.13 -10.94
CA ARG A 152 -19.28 -5.88 -12.38
C ARG A 152 -18.80 -7.11 -13.18
N LYS A 153 -19.68 -7.74 -13.96
CA LYS A 153 -19.26 -8.75 -14.94
C LYS A 153 -18.63 -8.06 -16.15
N LYS A 154 -17.40 -8.44 -16.52
CA LYS A 154 -16.75 -8.06 -17.79
C LYS A 154 -17.55 -8.67 -18.96
N ASN A 155 -18.62 -8.00 -19.38
CA ASN A 155 -19.16 -8.17 -20.73
C ASN A 155 -19.88 -6.88 -21.14
N GLY A 156 -19.23 -6.13 -22.03
CA GLY A 156 -19.81 -5.16 -22.98
C GLY A 156 -20.77 -4.10 -22.45
N LYS A 157 -20.34 -2.83 -22.49
CA LYS A 157 -21.12 -1.62 -22.83
C LYS A 157 -22.56 -1.44 -22.27
N MET A 158 -22.97 -2.09 -21.18
CA MET A 158 -24.26 -1.78 -20.56
C MET A 158 -24.13 -0.71 -19.48
N ILE A 159 -24.90 0.37 -19.67
CA ILE A 159 -25.18 1.44 -18.69
C ILE A 159 -26.27 0.96 -17.69
N GLU A 160 -26.87 -0.21 -17.93
CA GLU A 160 -27.92 -0.78 -17.09
C GLU A 160 -27.38 -1.65 -15.96
N ILE A 161 -27.98 -1.51 -14.78
CA ILE A 161 -27.67 -2.29 -13.57
C ILE A 161 -28.23 -3.71 -13.75
N ASP A 162 -27.35 -4.69 -13.87
CA ASP A 162 -27.71 -6.12 -13.96
C ASP A 162 -28.02 -6.68 -12.57
N ARG A 163 -29.28 -6.99 -12.29
CA ARG A 163 -29.66 -7.58 -10.99
C ARG A 163 -28.99 -8.94 -10.72
N SER A 164 -28.56 -9.66 -11.75
CA SER A 164 -27.85 -10.95 -11.61
C SER A 164 -26.40 -10.80 -11.09
N ALA A 165 -25.88 -9.57 -11.06
CA ALA A 165 -24.53 -9.26 -10.60
C ALA A 165 -24.44 -8.95 -9.09
N PHE A 166 -25.58 -8.90 -8.39
CA PHE A 166 -25.59 -8.81 -6.93
C PHE A 166 -25.32 -10.17 -6.30
N THR A 167 -24.33 -10.22 -5.42
CA THR A 167 -23.96 -11.42 -4.66
C THR A 167 -24.34 -11.26 -3.19
N ARG A 168 -24.93 -12.31 -2.61
CA ARG A 168 -25.23 -12.40 -1.18
C ARG A 168 -24.23 -13.33 -0.52
N ARG A 169 -23.60 -12.89 0.58
CA ARG A 169 -22.74 -13.70 1.44
C ARG A 169 -23.41 -13.86 2.81
N GLY A 170 -23.65 -15.11 3.22
CA GLY A 170 -24.41 -15.45 4.42
C GLY A 170 -25.85 -15.91 4.13
N PRO A 171 -26.71 -16.01 5.15
CA PRO A 171 -26.50 -15.48 6.52
C PRO A 171 -25.46 -16.24 7.33
N TYR A 172 -24.70 -15.50 8.13
CA TYR A 172 -23.73 -16.00 9.09
C TYR A 172 -24.20 -15.67 10.52
N PRO A 173 -23.93 -16.52 11.53
CA PRO A 173 -24.17 -16.14 12.91
C PRO A 173 -23.30 -14.94 13.29
N LEU A 174 -23.86 -14.00 14.05
CA LEU A 174 -23.11 -12.86 14.58
C LEU A 174 -22.10 -13.33 15.63
N ASN A 175 -20.89 -13.56 15.18
CA ASN A 175 -19.70 -13.95 15.93
C ASN A 175 -18.57 -12.93 15.71
N PRO A 176 -17.41 -13.04 16.40
CA PRO A 176 -16.33 -12.07 16.26
C PRO A 176 -15.89 -11.82 14.80
N GLU A 177 -15.85 -12.85 13.95
CA GLU A 177 -15.42 -12.71 12.54
C GLU A 177 -16.43 -11.95 11.67
N SER A 178 -17.72 -12.29 11.79
CA SER A 178 -18.79 -11.58 11.09
C SER A 178 -19.00 -10.15 11.60
N ALA A 179 -18.82 -9.92 12.91
CA ALA A 179 -18.83 -8.60 13.53
C ALA A 179 -17.63 -7.76 13.06
N ARG A 180 -16.45 -8.37 12.96
CA ARG A 180 -15.25 -7.76 12.37
C ARG A 180 -15.51 -7.31 10.93
N THR A 181 -16.11 -8.18 10.13
CA THR A 181 -16.50 -7.89 8.74
C THR A 181 -17.49 -6.72 8.67
N PHE A 182 -18.51 -6.71 9.52
CA PHE A 182 -19.50 -5.64 9.58
C PHE A 182 -18.89 -4.28 9.98
N LEU A 183 -18.09 -4.25 11.04
CA LEU A 183 -17.38 -3.03 11.47
C LEU A 183 -16.37 -2.55 10.42
N THR A 184 -15.75 -3.47 9.68
CA THR A 184 -14.87 -3.13 8.55
C THR A 184 -15.63 -2.41 7.45
N TYR A 185 -16.82 -2.88 7.07
CA TYR A 185 -17.65 -2.20 6.09
C TYR A 185 -18.11 -0.82 6.56
N LEU A 186 -18.55 -0.70 7.82
CA LEU A 186 -18.98 0.59 8.37
C LEU A 186 -17.86 1.63 8.42
N ARG A 187 -16.64 1.21 8.77
CA ARG A 187 -15.47 2.10 8.77
C ARG A 187 -15.05 2.47 7.35
N ALA A 188 -15.09 1.51 6.44
CA ALA A 188 -14.54 1.69 5.10
C ALA A 188 -15.27 2.72 4.23
N LEU A 189 -16.44 3.19 4.68
CA LEU A 189 -17.40 3.92 3.86
C LEU A 189 -17.68 5.35 4.34
N THR A 190 -16.89 5.86 5.29
CA THR A 190 -16.89 7.27 5.74
C THR A 190 -15.67 8.07 5.28
N ARG A 191 -14.60 7.39 4.86
CA ARG A 191 -13.37 7.97 4.31
C ARG A 191 -13.35 7.84 2.79
N LEU A 192 -12.52 8.62 2.10
CA LEU A 192 -12.39 8.55 0.64
C LEU A 192 -11.88 7.16 0.21
N PRO A 193 -12.49 6.52 -0.81
CA PRO A 193 -11.97 5.27 -1.34
C PRO A 193 -10.54 5.45 -1.86
N LEU A 194 -9.63 4.55 -1.49
CA LEU A 194 -8.25 4.51 -2.00
C LEU A 194 -8.24 4.02 -3.46
N THR A 195 -8.63 4.92 -4.36
CA THR A 195 -8.77 4.70 -5.80
C THR A 195 -7.94 5.74 -6.54
N ALA A 196 -7.56 5.44 -7.78
CA ALA A 196 -6.72 6.32 -8.58
C ALA A 196 -7.34 7.71 -8.72
N GLU A 197 -8.64 7.78 -8.96
CA GLU A 197 -9.37 9.00 -9.20
C GLU A 197 -9.35 9.92 -7.96
N HIS A 198 -9.71 9.39 -6.78
CA HIS A 198 -9.69 10.21 -5.54
C HIS A 198 -8.27 10.57 -5.09
N LEU A 199 -7.31 9.65 -5.24
CA LEU A 199 -5.90 9.99 -4.98
C LEU A 199 -5.44 11.10 -5.92
N THR A 200 -5.88 11.10 -7.18
CA THR A 200 -5.52 12.15 -8.14
C THR A 200 -6.17 13.48 -7.80
N ASP A 201 -7.41 13.48 -7.34
CA ASP A 201 -8.08 14.71 -6.92
C ASP A 201 -7.38 15.36 -5.71
N LYS A 202 -6.82 14.54 -4.80
CA LYS A 202 -6.17 15.03 -3.56
C LYS A 202 -4.65 15.21 -3.67
N PHE A 203 -3.98 14.38 -4.46
CA PHE A 203 -2.52 14.26 -4.58
C PHE A 203 -2.02 14.42 -6.02
N GLY A 204 -2.88 14.73 -6.97
CA GLY A 204 -2.48 15.07 -8.33
C GLY A 204 -1.96 16.50 -8.42
N PRO A 205 -1.32 16.87 -9.53
CA PRO A 205 -0.73 18.20 -9.73
C PRO A 205 -1.77 19.35 -9.78
N LYS A 206 -3.05 19.03 -9.98
CA LYS A 206 -4.15 20.01 -9.94
C LYS A 206 -4.70 20.25 -8.52
N SER A 207 -4.25 19.47 -7.54
CA SER A 207 -4.56 19.66 -6.12
C SER A 207 -3.63 20.70 -5.49
N ASP A 208 -3.91 21.08 -4.24
CA ASP A 208 -3.00 21.95 -3.48
C ASP A 208 -1.78 21.18 -2.91
N ILE A 209 -1.93 19.89 -2.63
CA ILE A 209 -0.90 19.10 -1.92
C ILE A 209 0.31 18.82 -2.81
N ALA A 210 0.10 18.32 -4.03
CA ALA A 210 1.22 17.89 -4.86
C ALA A 210 2.16 19.05 -5.27
N PRO A 211 1.67 20.20 -5.76
CA PRO A 211 2.49 21.39 -6.01
C PRO A 211 3.27 21.86 -4.79
N MET A 212 2.61 21.92 -3.63
CA MET A 212 3.25 22.33 -2.39
C MET A 212 4.38 21.39 -1.97
N VAL A 213 4.14 20.06 -1.99
CA VAL A 213 5.15 19.07 -1.58
C VAL A 213 6.30 19.00 -2.57
N VAL A 214 6.01 18.96 -3.88
CA VAL A 214 7.06 18.93 -4.92
C VAL A 214 7.90 20.21 -4.88
N SER A 215 7.29 21.37 -4.67
CA SER A 215 8.03 22.62 -4.52
C SER A 215 8.86 22.66 -3.23
N ALA A 216 8.38 22.06 -2.13
CA ALA A 216 9.16 21.92 -0.90
C ALA A 216 10.36 20.96 -1.08
N PHE A 217 10.21 19.88 -1.87
CA PHE A 217 11.36 19.04 -2.25
C PHE A 217 12.35 19.81 -3.11
N ALA A 218 11.91 20.52 -4.15
CA ALA A 218 12.82 21.30 -4.98
C ALA A 218 13.61 22.34 -4.15
N ASP A 219 12.93 23.04 -3.23
CA ASP A 219 13.54 23.98 -2.28
C ASP A 219 14.56 23.32 -1.35
N ALA A 220 14.23 22.15 -0.80
CA ALA A 220 15.11 21.38 0.07
C ALA A 220 16.35 20.87 -0.69
N LEU A 221 16.18 20.41 -1.93
CA LEU A 221 17.27 19.93 -2.77
C LEU A 221 18.28 21.04 -3.06
N GLU A 222 17.79 22.25 -3.37
CA GLU A 222 18.62 23.39 -3.74
C GLU A 222 19.32 24.03 -2.53
N HIS A 223 18.63 24.16 -1.39
CA HIS A 223 19.11 25.01 -0.28
C HIS A 223 19.50 24.25 0.99
N TRP A 224 19.06 23.00 1.15
CA TRP A 224 19.22 22.22 2.38
C TRP A 224 20.01 20.93 2.17
N GLY A 225 20.36 20.59 0.93
CA GLY A 225 21.11 19.39 0.59
C GLY A 225 22.58 19.45 1.04
N ASP A 226 23.05 18.35 1.62
CA ASP A 226 24.46 18.13 1.92
C ASP A 226 25.15 17.29 0.82
N ALA A 227 26.40 16.88 1.05
CA ALA A 227 27.14 16.05 0.11
C ALA A 227 26.46 14.70 -0.17
N ARG A 228 25.75 14.13 0.80
CA ARG A 228 25.06 12.84 0.67
C ARG A 228 23.81 12.97 -0.19
N VAL A 229 23.08 14.08 -0.08
CA VAL A 229 21.94 14.38 -0.96
C VAL A 229 22.37 14.41 -2.43
N HIS A 230 23.53 15.01 -2.73
CA HIS A 230 24.08 15.02 -4.09
C HIS A 230 24.48 13.62 -4.57
N VAL A 231 24.93 12.73 -3.67
CA VAL A 231 25.20 11.32 -4.03
C VAL A 231 23.92 10.61 -4.45
N PHE A 232 22.82 10.83 -3.72
CA PHE A 232 21.50 10.27 -4.07
C PHE A 232 21.00 10.80 -5.41
N PHE A 233 21.05 12.11 -5.63
CA PHE A 233 20.66 12.73 -6.90
C PHE A 233 21.49 12.20 -8.09
N ASN A 234 22.82 12.09 -7.93
CA ASN A 234 23.69 11.58 -8.98
C ASN A 234 23.48 10.09 -9.26
N GLU A 235 23.15 9.30 -8.23
CA GLU A 235 22.83 7.87 -8.42
C GLU A 235 21.49 7.70 -9.14
N TRP A 236 20.48 8.49 -8.77
CA TRP A 236 19.22 8.59 -9.52
C TRP A 236 19.49 8.96 -10.98
N LYS A 237 20.24 10.03 -11.23
CA LYS A 237 20.58 10.52 -12.57
C LYS A 237 21.31 9.47 -13.39
N ARG A 238 22.22 8.70 -12.77
CA ARG A 238 22.94 7.60 -13.42
C ARG A 238 22.00 6.47 -13.82
N LEU A 239 21.17 5.98 -12.89
CA LEU A 239 20.23 4.89 -13.15
C LEU A 239 19.19 5.29 -14.19
N PHE A 240 18.59 6.47 -14.06
CA PHE A 240 17.61 6.99 -15.02
C PHE A 240 18.29 7.26 -16.39
N GLY A 241 19.55 7.70 -16.40
CA GLY A 241 20.35 7.77 -17.63
C GLY A 241 20.55 6.42 -18.34
N ILE A 242 20.66 5.32 -17.59
CA ILE A 242 20.72 3.96 -18.16
C ILE A 242 19.36 3.54 -18.72
N VAL A 243 18.28 3.79 -17.98
CA VAL A 243 16.91 3.41 -18.37
C VAL A 243 16.48 4.14 -19.65
N TYR A 244 16.75 5.44 -19.75
CA TYR A 244 16.21 6.30 -20.81
C TYR A 244 17.23 6.74 -21.87
N GLY A 245 18.52 6.43 -21.68
CA GLY A 245 19.59 6.72 -22.63
C GLY A 245 19.93 8.21 -22.79
N GLU A 246 20.62 8.56 -23.89
CA GLU A 246 21.14 9.91 -24.15
C GLU A 246 20.06 11.02 -24.10
N GLN A 247 18.81 10.67 -24.44
CA GLN A 247 17.67 11.59 -24.44
C GLN A 247 17.38 12.20 -23.06
N PHE A 248 17.74 11.51 -21.98
CA PHE A 248 17.57 11.98 -20.60
C PHE A 248 18.49 13.15 -20.25
N SER A 249 19.66 13.23 -20.91
CA SER A 249 20.63 14.30 -20.69
C SER A 249 20.33 15.57 -21.49
N THR A 250 19.55 15.45 -22.57
CA THR A 250 19.12 16.58 -23.39
C THR A 250 17.89 17.28 -22.81
N GLN A 251 18.11 18.42 -22.15
CA GLN A 251 17.04 19.34 -21.74
C GLN A 251 16.33 19.88 -22.97
N GLN A 252 15.04 19.58 -23.09
CA GLN A 252 14.19 20.16 -24.12
C GLN A 252 13.18 21.09 -23.44
N ALA A 253 13.09 22.32 -23.96
CA ALA A 253 12.33 23.40 -23.33
C ALA A 253 10.84 23.06 -23.12
N ARG A 254 10.27 22.15 -23.94
CA ARG A 254 8.85 21.77 -23.86
C ARG A 254 8.52 20.94 -22.63
N GLU A 255 9.39 20.00 -22.24
CA GLU A 255 9.20 19.14 -21.07
C GLU A 255 9.42 19.90 -19.78
N VAL A 256 10.43 20.78 -19.75
CA VAL A 256 10.64 21.71 -18.64
C VAL A 256 9.41 22.59 -18.48
N GLU A 257 8.93 23.20 -19.57
CA GLU A 257 7.74 24.04 -19.54
C GLU A 257 6.48 23.26 -19.11
N ALA A 258 6.29 22.02 -19.58
CA ALA A 258 5.17 21.18 -19.20
C ALA A 258 5.18 20.86 -17.70
N LEU A 259 6.33 20.43 -17.17
CA LEU A 259 6.46 20.03 -15.76
C LEU A 259 6.40 21.23 -14.81
N SER A 260 7.12 22.32 -15.14
CA SER A 260 7.08 23.57 -14.37
C SER A 260 5.69 24.18 -14.35
N ARG A 261 4.97 24.18 -15.48
CA ARG A 261 3.57 24.64 -15.55
C ARG A 261 2.65 23.75 -14.73
N LEU A 262 2.86 22.43 -14.76
CA LEU A 262 2.02 21.47 -14.06
C LEU A 262 2.10 21.64 -12.54
N TYR A 263 3.28 21.92 -12.00
CA TYR A 263 3.51 22.09 -10.56
C TYR A 263 3.58 23.55 -10.09
N GLY A 264 3.42 24.53 -10.99
CA GLY A 264 3.43 25.96 -10.66
C GLY A 264 4.78 26.48 -10.16
N ILE A 265 5.88 25.84 -10.55
CA ILE A 265 7.25 26.22 -10.15
C ILE A 265 7.88 27.11 -11.23
N GLY A 266 8.64 28.13 -10.81
CA GLY A 266 9.29 29.08 -11.72
C GLY A 266 10.28 28.42 -12.69
N LYS A 267 10.59 29.08 -13.80
CA LYS A 267 11.51 28.58 -14.85
C LYS A 267 12.99 28.48 -14.41
N GLU A 268 13.30 28.81 -13.16
CA GLU A 268 14.67 28.84 -12.63
C GLU A 268 15.16 27.48 -12.13
N THR A 269 14.24 26.57 -11.75
CA THR A 269 14.60 25.23 -11.27
C THR A 269 15.03 24.30 -12.42
N ASP A 270 16.12 23.55 -12.23
CA ASP A 270 16.59 22.58 -13.20
C ASP A 270 15.56 21.46 -13.44
N PHE A 271 15.40 21.04 -14.70
CA PHE A 271 14.43 20.00 -15.06
C PHE A 271 14.68 18.66 -14.36
N GLN A 272 15.94 18.24 -14.26
CA GLN A 272 16.29 16.97 -13.65
C GLN A 272 16.05 17.01 -12.14
N GLU A 273 16.34 18.13 -11.49
CA GLU A 273 16.04 18.36 -10.07
C GLU A 273 14.53 18.37 -9.79
N LEU A 274 13.75 19.03 -10.66
CA LEU A 274 12.29 19.03 -10.56
C LEU A 274 11.72 17.62 -10.79
N LEU A 275 12.20 16.91 -11.82
CA LEU A 275 11.77 15.53 -12.08
C LEU A 275 12.16 14.60 -10.92
N PHE A 276 13.35 14.76 -10.35
CA PHE A 276 13.77 14.03 -9.15
C PHE A 276 12.86 14.30 -7.95
N SER A 277 12.43 15.55 -7.77
CA SER A 277 11.47 15.96 -6.74
C SER A 277 10.09 15.31 -6.95
N VAL A 278 9.60 15.26 -8.19
CA VAL A 278 8.34 14.57 -8.54
C VAL A 278 8.43 13.06 -8.30
N HIS A 279 9.55 12.44 -8.66
CA HIS A 279 9.79 11.02 -8.39
C HIS A 279 9.91 10.72 -6.90
N THR A 280 10.56 11.59 -6.14
CA THR A 280 10.64 11.50 -4.67
C THR A 280 9.26 11.59 -4.04
N TYR A 281 8.44 12.54 -4.50
CA TYR A 281 7.06 12.69 -4.08
C TYR A 281 6.22 11.42 -4.33
N PHE A 282 6.30 10.87 -5.55
CA PHE A 282 5.61 9.63 -5.88
C PHE A 282 6.09 8.46 -5.02
N ALA A 283 7.40 8.31 -4.86
CA ALA A 283 7.98 7.24 -4.03
C ALA A 283 7.50 7.35 -2.57
N LEU A 284 7.55 8.54 -1.96
CA LEU A 284 7.07 8.77 -0.60
C LEU A 284 5.57 8.49 -0.47
N LEU A 285 4.75 8.95 -1.42
CA LEU A 285 3.31 8.68 -1.41
C LEU A 285 3.02 7.18 -1.46
N MET A 286 3.73 6.45 -2.31
CA MET A 286 3.61 5.00 -2.43
C MET A 286 4.01 4.28 -1.15
N LYS A 287 5.10 4.69 -0.50
CA LYS A 287 5.54 4.14 0.79
C LYS A 287 4.52 4.41 1.89
N LEU A 288 3.97 5.61 1.97
CA LEU A 288 2.94 5.96 2.97
C LEU A 288 1.65 5.15 2.75
N ILE A 289 1.21 4.99 1.50
CA ILE A 289 0.06 4.14 1.17
C ILE A 289 0.33 2.68 1.57
N ALA A 290 1.51 2.14 1.22
CA ALA A 290 1.88 0.78 1.58
C ALA A 290 1.95 0.59 3.11
N ALA A 291 2.51 1.55 3.83
CA ALA A 291 2.57 1.56 5.29
C ALA A 291 1.17 1.61 5.93
N ASP A 292 0.27 2.47 5.45
CA ASP A 292 -1.12 2.53 5.92
C ASP A 292 -1.84 1.19 5.73
N LEU A 293 -1.64 0.55 4.58
CA LEU A 293 -2.28 -0.73 4.26
C LEU A 293 -1.77 -1.87 5.13
N ILE A 294 -0.46 -1.90 5.39
CA ILE A 294 0.15 -2.90 6.24
C ILE A 294 -0.26 -2.69 7.71
N THR A 295 -0.29 -1.44 8.18
CA THR A 295 -0.69 -1.10 9.55
C THR A 295 -2.17 -1.42 9.79
N LEU A 296 -3.04 -1.24 8.79
CA LEU A 296 -4.45 -1.69 8.91
C LEU A 296 -4.58 -3.19 9.21
N LYS A 297 -3.66 -4.02 8.71
CA LYS A 297 -3.70 -5.47 8.94
C LYS A 297 -3.38 -5.86 10.39
N GLU A 298 -2.72 -4.99 11.16
CA GLU A 298 -2.35 -5.22 12.58
C GLU A 298 -3.54 -5.14 13.56
N GLY A 299 -4.75 -4.79 13.10
CA GLY A 299 -5.94 -4.71 13.95
C GLY A 299 -6.04 -3.43 14.79
N THR A 300 -5.09 -2.50 14.62
CA THR A 300 -5.07 -1.12 15.14
C THR A 300 -6.02 -0.23 14.32
N PHE A 301 -7.32 -0.47 14.49
CA PHE A 301 -8.36 0.19 13.69
C PHE A 301 -8.65 1.65 14.08
N THR A 302 -8.02 2.16 15.15
CA THR A 302 -8.27 3.51 15.70
C THR A 302 -7.42 4.61 15.04
N SER A 303 -6.28 4.21 14.45
CA SER A 303 -5.21 4.97 13.78
C SER A 303 -4.92 4.62 12.32
N SER A 304 -5.13 5.44 11.28
CA SER A 304 -4.26 5.21 10.08
C SER A 304 -2.83 5.59 10.48
N PHE A 305 -1.82 4.92 9.93
CA PHE A 305 -0.42 5.28 10.18
C PHE A 305 -0.20 6.76 9.84
N SER A 306 -0.78 7.21 8.72
CA SER A 306 -0.84 8.61 8.34
C SER A 306 -1.46 9.52 9.40
N HIS A 307 -2.55 9.12 10.06
CA HIS A 307 -3.19 9.90 11.14
C HIS A 307 -2.32 10.00 12.40
N GLN A 308 -1.44 9.02 12.66
CA GLN A 308 -0.48 9.12 13.76
C GLN A 308 0.56 10.20 13.47
N LEU A 309 1.04 10.28 12.22
CA LEU A 309 2.03 11.27 11.79
C LEU A 309 1.53 12.73 11.84
N THR A 310 0.22 12.98 11.75
CA THR A 310 -0.31 14.35 11.70
C THR A 310 -0.18 15.10 13.02
N HIS A 311 -0.14 14.39 14.15
CA HIS A 311 -0.20 14.95 15.50
C HIS A 311 1.09 14.74 16.32
N THR A 312 2.10 14.10 15.75
CA THR A 312 3.39 13.84 16.42
C THR A 312 4.28 15.08 16.46
N SER A 313 5.21 15.10 17.42
CA SER A 313 6.27 16.11 17.46
C SER A 313 7.15 16.04 16.18
N LYS A 314 7.97 17.08 15.95
CA LYS A 314 8.90 17.07 14.79
C LYS A 314 9.89 15.90 14.86
N ASP A 315 10.44 15.65 16.04
CA ASP A 315 11.43 14.58 16.25
C ASP A 315 10.79 13.20 16.05
N GLU A 316 9.58 12.98 16.59
CA GLU A 316 8.84 11.73 16.32
C GLU A 316 8.46 11.57 14.85
N LEU A 317 8.02 12.62 14.16
CA LEU A 317 7.72 12.54 12.73
C LEU A 317 8.98 12.09 11.95
N LEU A 318 10.13 12.67 12.26
CA LEU A 318 11.39 12.31 11.61
C LEU A 318 11.78 10.86 11.91
N GLU A 319 11.68 10.41 13.16
CA GLU A 319 11.93 9.01 13.54
C GLU A 319 11.02 8.04 12.78
N GLN A 320 9.73 8.36 12.64
CA GLN A 320 8.79 7.53 11.89
C GLN A 320 9.12 7.51 10.39
N LEU A 321 9.46 8.65 9.80
CA LEU A 321 9.87 8.71 8.39
C LEU A 321 11.16 7.90 8.16
N ILE A 322 12.12 7.95 9.09
CA ILE A 322 13.31 7.10 9.07
C ILE A 322 12.91 5.62 9.17
N ASP A 323 12.00 5.23 10.06
CA ASP A 323 11.54 3.84 10.19
C ASP A 323 10.86 3.34 8.92
N ILE A 324 10.07 4.18 8.23
CA ILE A 324 9.50 3.84 6.92
C ILE A 324 10.63 3.62 5.91
N GLU A 325 11.52 4.59 5.75
CA GLU A 325 12.56 4.64 4.71
C GLU A 325 13.64 3.57 4.90
N ASP A 326 13.92 3.15 6.14
CA ASP A 326 14.82 2.02 6.46
C ASP A 326 14.08 0.66 6.39
N GLY A 327 12.79 0.66 6.07
CA GLY A 327 12.01 -0.57 5.87
C GLY A 327 11.45 -1.19 7.15
N GLY A 328 11.56 -0.51 8.30
CA GLY A 328 11.25 -1.02 9.64
C GLY A 328 9.80 -1.48 9.81
N ILE A 329 8.83 -0.73 9.30
CA ILE A 329 7.41 -1.10 9.32
C ILE A 329 7.16 -2.40 8.56
N TYR A 330 7.79 -2.57 7.40
CA TYR A 330 7.65 -3.76 6.55
C TYR A 330 8.33 -4.98 7.16
N ALA A 331 9.52 -4.79 7.73
CA ALA A 331 10.29 -5.84 8.37
C ALA A 331 9.58 -6.42 9.61
N LYS A 332 8.87 -5.58 10.38
CA LYS A 332 8.02 -6.02 11.51
C LYS A 332 6.92 -7.01 11.06
N GLN A 333 6.51 -6.93 9.79
CA GLN A 333 5.53 -7.82 9.16
C GLN A 333 6.17 -8.96 8.35
N GLY A 334 7.46 -9.20 8.54
CA GLY A 334 8.20 -10.24 7.85
C GLY A 334 8.54 -9.91 6.40
N ILE A 335 8.24 -8.71 5.90
CA ILE A 335 8.56 -8.27 4.54
C ILE A 335 9.97 -7.67 4.54
N THR A 336 10.93 -8.33 3.88
CA THR A 336 12.35 -8.00 4.06
C THR A 336 12.96 -7.11 2.97
N ASN A 337 12.31 -6.99 1.81
CA ASN A 337 12.89 -6.29 0.65
C ASN A 337 11.92 -5.30 -0.01
N PHE A 338 10.95 -4.76 0.74
CA PHE A 338 10.03 -3.77 0.16
C PHE A 338 10.79 -2.57 -0.39
N LEU A 339 11.72 -2.03 0.41
CA LEU A 339 12.64 -0.95 0.04
C LEU A 339 14.03 -1.51 -0.25
N GLU A 340 14.48 -1.41 -1.50
CA GLU A 340 15.87 -1.69 -1.89
C GLU A 340 16.37 -0.53 -2.75
N GLY A 341 17.57 0.00 -2.44
CA GLY A 341 18.22 1.02 -3.26
C GLY A 341 17.57 2.41 -3.20
N ASP A 342 17.06 2.80 -2.04
CA ASP A 342 16.20 3.99 -1.93
C ASP A 342 16.99 5.29 -1.84
N PHE A 343 17.43 5.79 -2.98
CA PHE A 343 17.97 7.16 -3.07
C PHE A 343 16.86 8.22 -2.98
N PHE A 344 15.58 7.86 -2.95
CA PHE A 344 14.47 8.80 -2.70
C PHE A 344 14.32 9.16 -1.21
N ARG A 345 15.07 8.53 -0.30
CA ARG A 345 15.13 8.91 1.12
C ARG A 345 15.86 10.23 1.40
N TRP A 346 16.52 10.82 0.40
CA TRP A 346 17.45 11.95 0.53
C TRP A 346 16.85 13.14 1.30
N TYR A 347 15.53 13.32 1.22
CA TYR A 347 14.82 14.41 1.87
C TYR A 347 14.94 14.38 3.41
N LEU A 348 15.27 13.23 3.99
CA LEU A 348 15.60 13.09 5.41
C LEU A 348 16.90 13.81 5.78
N ASP A 349 17.88 13.82 4.87
CA ASP A 349 19.17 14.51 5.04
C ASP A 349 19.07 16.03 4.69
N ALA A 350 17.97 16.45 4.04
CA ALA A 350 17.66 17.84 3.67
C ALA A 350 16.39 18.37 4.37
N PHE A 351 16.11 17.93 5.60
CA PHE A 351 14.80 18.13 6.24
C PHE A 351 14.58 19.59 6.70
N SER A 352 13.92 20.40 5.87
CA SER A 352 13.62 21.81 6.13
C SER A 352 12.29 22.03 6.88
N PRO A 353 12.05 23.19 7.54
CA PRO A 353 10.75 23.51 8.14
C PRO A 353 9.60 23.51 7.14
N ARG A 354 9.86 23.98 5.91
CA ARG A 354 8.89 23.97 4.81
C ARG A 354 8.52 22.54 4.39
N LEU A 355 9.51 21.66 4.38
CA LEU A 355 9.30 20.25 4.05
C LEU A 355 8.54 19.49 5.15
N ASP A 356 8.83 19.78 6.42
CA ASP A 356 8.07 19.26 7.57
C ASP A 356 6.57 19.57 7.43
N GLU A 357 6.22 20.84 7.18
CA GLU A 357 4.83 21.25 6.97
C GLU A 357 4.19 20.56 5.76
N ALA A 358 4.91 20.49 4.64
CA ALA A 358 4.40 19.86 3.43
C ALA A 358 4.13 18.35 3.61
N ILE A 359 5.03 17.62 4.28
CA ILE A 359 4.83 16.19 4.59
C ILE A 359 3.65 16.02 5.57
N ARG A 360 3.46 16.93 6.53
CA ARG A 360 2.29 16.88 7.43
C ARG A 360 0.97 17.09 6.69
N GLU A 361 0.91 18.02 5.74
CA GLU A 361 -0.28 18.19 4.92
C GLU A 361 -0.56 16.96 4.05
N MET A 362 0.50 16.34 3.52
CA MET A 362 0.40 15.10 2.77
C MET A 362 -0.17 13.95 3.64
N THR A 363 0.32 13.77 4.86
CA THR A 363 -0.18 12.74 5.78
C THR A 363 -1.59 13.04 6.29
N ARG A 364 -1.95 14.32 6.50
CA ARG A 364 -3.33 14.74 6.77
C ARG A 364 -4.25 14.39 5.61
N GLY A 365 -3.85 14.73 4.38
CA GLY A 365 -4.59 14.37 3.19
C GLY A 365 -4.76 12.86 3.04
N LEU A 366 -3.76 12.05 3.44
CA LEU A 366 -3.83 10.60 3.34
C LEU A 366 -4.71 9.99 4.44
N SER A 367 -4.80 10.64 5.60
CA SER A 367 -5.70 10.25 6.69
C SER A 367 -7.18 10.32 6.32
N ASP A 368 -7.54 11.12 5.31
CA ASP A 368 -8.90 11.21 4.75
C ASP A 368 -9.30 9.94 3.97
N PHE A 369 -8.35 9.08 3.59
CA PHE A 369 -8.60 7.87 2.80
C PHE A 369 -8.84 6.64 3.68
N GLU A 370 -9.63 5.69 3.16
CA GLU A 370 -9.75 4.36 3.72
C GLU A 370 -8.78 3.39 3.04
N PRO A 371 -7.75 2.90 3.74
CA PRO A 371 -6.86 1.90 3.16
C PRO A 371 -7.55 0.52 2.94
N ALA A 372 -8.59 0.16 3.71
CA ALA A 372 -9.35 -1.09 3.51
C ALA A 372 -10.14 -1.16 2.18
N THR A 373 -10.28 -0.05 1.44
CA THR A 373 -10.86 -0.04 0.08
C THR A 373 -10.24 -1.13 -0.80
N THR A 374 -8.93 -1.34 -0.67
CA THR A 374 -8.16 -2.33 -1.44
C THR A 374 -8.56 -3.78 -1.17
N THR A 375 -9.08 -4.07 0.03
CA THR A 375 -9.58 -5.40 0.40
C THR A 375 -10.98 -5.64 -0.18
N ILE A 376 -11.77 -4.57 -0.30
CA ILE A 376 -13.17 -4.60 -0.76
C ILE A 376 -13.23 -4.62 -2.30
N ASP A 377 -12.39 -3.83 -2.97
CA ASP A 377 -12.24 -3.79 -4.43
C ASP A 377 -10.76 -3.99 -4.84
N PRO A 378 -10.32 -5.26 -4.95
CA PRO A 378 -8.97 -5.57 -5.41
C PRO A 378 -8.69 -5.11 -6.84
N GLU A 379 -9.71 -4.93 -7.68
CA GLU A 379 -9.52 -4.52 -9.09
C GLU A 379 -9.21 -3.02 -9.20
N SER A 380 -9.87 -2.17 -8.40
CA SER A 380 -9.53 -0.72 -8.36
C SER A 380 -8.09 -0.45 -7.91
N THR A 381 -7.52 -1.40 -7.16
CA THR A 381 -6.15 -1.31 -6.64
C THR A 381 -5.11 -1.55 -7.74
N ARG A 382 -5.39 -2.41 -8.74
CA ARG A 382 -4.46 -2.71 -9.84
C ARG A 382 -4.11 -1.47 -10.67
N ASP A 383 -5.11 -0.62 -10.88
CA ASP A 383 -5.01 0.59 -11.68
C ASP A 383 -4.51 1.80 -10.88
N LEU A 384 -4.50 1.70 -9.54
CA LEU A 384 -4.14 2.77 -8.60
C LEU A 384 -2.78 3.38 -8.91
N VAL A 385 -1.74 2.54 -8.88
CA VAL A 385 -0.35 2.97 -8.93
C VAL A 385 0.03 3.49 -10.32
N LYS A 386 -0.42 2.76 -11.35
CA LYS A 386 -0.22 3.12 -12.75
C LYS A 386 -0.84 4.47 -13.06
N LYS A 387 -2.11 4.68 -12.70
CA LYS A 387 -2.81 5.94 -12.97
C LYS A 387 -2.20 7.07 -12.17
N LEU A 388 -1.92 6.88 -10.88
CA LEU A 388 -1.28 7.89 -10.04
C LEU A 388 0.01 8.43 -10.68
N TYR A 389 0.91 7.55 -11.13
CA TYR A 389 2.12 7.97 -11.82
C TYR A 389 1.82 8.72 -13.13
N GLN A 390 0.87 8.21 -13.94
CA GLN A 390 0.45 8.86 -15.18
C GLN A 390 -0.14 10.26 -15.00
N TYR A 391 -0.68 10.55 -13.81
CA TYR A 391 -1.21 11.87 -13.46
C TYR A 391 -0.14 12.82 -12.92
N LEU A 392 0.84 12.31 -12.19
CA LEU A 392 1.95 13.12 -11.65
C LEU A 392 2.94 13.52 -12.73
N VAL A 393 3.19 12.64 -13.70
CA VAL A 393 4.16 12.89 -14.77
C VAL A 393 3.42 13.13 -16.09
N PRO A 394 3.60 14.30 -16.75
CA PRO A 394 2.96 14.61 -18.04
C PRO A 394 3.24 13.54 -19.10
N GLN A 395 2.31 13.39 -20.04
CA GLN A 395 2.45 12.41 -21.12
C GLN A 395 3.69 12.68 -21.98
N GLU A 396 4.03 13.94 -22.21
CA GLU A 396 5.20 14.37 -22.98
C GLU A 396 6.51 13.87 -22.34
N VAL A 397 6.59 13.98 -21.02
CA VAL A 397 7.73 13.48 -20.23
C VAL A 397 7.76 11.95 -20.29
N ARG A 398 6.65 11.28 -19.97
CA ARG A 398 6.56 9.80 -20.00
C ARG A 398 6.86 9.19 -21.37
N HIS A 399 6.41 9.84 -22.47
CA HIS A 399 6.68 9.37 -23.83
C HIS A 399 8.19 9.32 -24.09
N LYS A 400 8.92 10.36 -23.70
CA LYS A 400 10.37 10.44 -23.87
C LYS A 400 11.12 9.49 -22.93
N LEU A 401 10.56 9.26 -21.75
CA LEU A 401 10.99 8.19 -20.84
C LEU A 401 10.63 6.79 -21.37
N GLY A 402 9.90 6.65 -22.49
CA GLY A 402 9.51 5.34 -23.01
C GLY A 402 8.55 4.56 -22.09
N GLU A 403 7.87 5.25 -21.17
CA GLU A 403 7.03 4.63 -20.15
C GLU A 403 5.61 4.38 -20.65
N TYR A 404 5.45 3.23 -21.33
CA TYR A 404 4.16 2.75 -21.81
C TYR A 404 3.62 1.63 -20.93
N TYR A 405 2.48 1.88 -20.31
CA TYR A 405 1.84 0.90 -19.44
C TYR A 405 0.89 0.00 -20.22
N THR A 406 1.15 -1.30 -20.17
CA THR A 406 0.31 -2.34 -20.78
C THR A 406 -1.14 -2.25 -20.28
N PRO A 407 -2.14 -2.20 -21.18
CA PRO A 407 -3.54 -2.35 -20.81
C PRO A 407 -3.85 -3.78 -20.34
N ASP A 408 -4.75 -3.93 -19.38
CA ASP A 408 -5.09 -5.24 -18.79
C ASP A 408 -5.57 -6.26 -19.81
N TRP A 409 -6.37 -5.84 -20.80
CA TRP A 409 -6.87 -6.75 -21.84
C TRP A 409 -5.73 -7.36 -22.66
N LEU A 410 -4.63 -6.61 -22.87
CA LEU A 410 -3.49 -7.08 -23.64
C LEU A 410 -2.66 -8.05 -22.81
N ALA A 411 -2.45 -7.74 -21.53
CA ALA A 411 -1.78 -8.65 -20.62
C ALA A 411 -2.56 -9.97 -20.42
N GLU A 412 -3.89 -9.90 -20.31
CA GLU A 412 -4.77 -11.08 -20.27
C GLU A 412 -4.67 -11.92 -21.54
N LEU A 413 -4.69 -11.27 -22.71
CA LEU A 413 -4.54 -11.93 -24.01
C LEU A 413 -3.21 -12.69 -24.08
N VAL A 414 -2.09 -12.01 -23.77
CA VAL A 414 -0.76 -12.62 -23.82
C VAL A 414 -0.64 -13.81 -22.86
N LEU A 415 -1.15 -13.69 -21.62
CA LEU A 415 -1.15 -14.80 -20.67
C LEU A 415 -1.97 -16.01 -21.16
N ASN A 416 -3.04 -15.78 -21.93
CA ASN A 416 -3.82 -16.84 -22.54
C ASN A 416 -3.06 -17.52 -23.69
N GLU A 417 -2.44 -16.74 -24.57
CA GLU A 417 -1.67 -17.25 -25.72
C GLU A 417 -0.48 -18.10 -25.27
N VAL A 418 0.21 -17.72 -24.18
CA VAL A 418 1.30 -18.53 -23.61
C VAL A 418 0.80 -19.71 -22.77
N GLY A 419 -0.52 -19.88 -22.60
CA GLY A 419 -1.12 -21.00 -21.88
C GLY A 419 -0.88 -20.99 -20.36
N TYR A 420 -0.72 -19.80 -19.75
CA TYR A 420 -0.60 -19.67 -18.31
C TYR A 420 -1.97 -19.66 -17.63
N ASP A 421 -2.35 -20.81 -17.10
CA ASP A 421 -3.64 -21.11 -16.44
C ASP A 421 -3.64 -20.80 -14.93
N GLY A 422 -2.53 -20.30 -14.38
CA GLY A 422 -2.36 -20.11 -12.95
C GLY A 422 -1.83 -21.32 -12.20
N ASN A 423 -1.42 -22.40 -12.87
CA ASN A 423 -0.84 -23.55 -12.19
C ASN A 423 0.35 -23.14 -11.31
N THR A 424 0.21 -23.30 -9.99
CA THR A 424 1.18 -22.84 -8.99
C THR A 424 2.53 -23.56 -9.06
N LEU A 425 2.64 -24.65 -9.82
CA LEU A 425 3.89 -25.38 -10.07
C LEU A 425 4.67 -24.87 -11.30
N LYS A 426 4.06 -24.01 -12.14
CA LYS A 426 4.73 -23.41 -13.30
C LYS A 426 5.42 -22.11 -12.90
N ARG A 427 6.60 -21.87 -13.46
CA ARG A 427 7.35 -20.61 -13.29
C ARG A 427 6.94 -19.60 -14.35
N LEU A 428 6.79 -18.34 -13.94
CA LEU A 428 6.53 -17.17 -14.77
C LEU A 428 7.53 -16.09 -14.40
N LEU A 429 8.17 -15.51 -15.42
CA LEU A 429 9.08 -14.37 -15.27
C LEU A 429 8.61 -13.25 -16.19
N ASP A 430 8.45 -12.05 -15.63
CA ASP A 430 8.31 -10.81 -16.39
C ASP A 430 9.62 -10.00 -16.30
N PRO A 431 10.48 -10.02 -17.33
CA PRO A 431 11.82 -9.43 -17.28
C PRO A 431 11.85 -7.90 -17.46
N ALA A 432 10.70 -7.26 -17.65
CA ALA A 432 10.54 -5.80 -17.74
C ALA A 432 9.17 -5.42 -17.18
N CYS A 433 8.95 -5.75 -15.90
CA CYS A 433 7.61 -5.88 -15.35
C CYS A 433 6.86 -4.56 -15.20
N GLY A 434 7.53 -3.42 -15.30
CA GLY A 434 6.94 -2.11 -15.06
C GLY A 434 6.27 -2.09 -13.68
N SER A 435 5.05 -1.57 -13.62
CA SER A 435 4.21 -1.59 -12.40
C SER A 435 3.61 -2.97 -12.06
N GLY A 436 3.98 -4.04 -12.76
CA GLY A 436 3.61 -5.42 -12.41
C GLY A 436 2.27 -5.91 -12.97
N THR A 437 1.74 -5.34 -14.06
CA THR A 437 0.43 -5.73 -14.62
C THR A 437 0.31 -7.24 -14.90
N PHE A 438 1.33 -7.84 -15.55
CA PHE A 438 1.36 -9.29 -15.79
C PHE A 438 1.44 -10.09 -14.50
N LEU A 439 2.29 -9.66 -13.56
CA LEU A 439 2.49 -10.34 -12.28
C LEU A 439 1.21 -10.38 -11.47
N VAL A 440 0.50 -9.26 -11.38
CA VAL A 440 -0.80 -9.16 -10.71
C VAL A 440 -1.78 -10.16 -11.29
N LEU A 441 -1.98 -10.16 -12.62
CA LEU A 441 -2.88 -11.10 -13.28
C LEU A 441 -2.46 -12.56 -13.07
N ALA A 442 -1.16 -12.84 -13.11
CA ALA A 442 -0.61 -14.18 -12.87
C ALA A 442 -0.86 -14.65 -11.43
N ILE A 443 -0.68 -13.78 -10.44
CA ILE A 443 -0.97 -14.06 -9.03
C ILE A 443 -2.46 -14.34 -8.84
N HIS A 444 -3.35 -13.54 -9.43
CA HIS A 444 -4.79 -13.79 -9.32
C HIS A 444 -5.20 -15.13 -9.93
N ARG A 445 -4.66 -15.49 -11.11
CA ARG A 445 -4.87 -16.83 -11.69
C ARG A 445 -4.35 -17.93 -10.77
N ALA A 446 -3.19 -17.73 -10.16
CA ALA A 446 -2.59 -18.69 -9.24
C ALA A 446 -3.38 -18.88 -7.94
N ARG A 447 -3.94 -17.80 -7.40
CA ARG A 447 -4.86 -17.84 -6.25
C ARG A 447 -6.11 -18.65 -6.57
N GLU A 448 -6.72 -18.37 -7.73
CA GLU A 448 -7.90 -19.10 -8.17
C GLU A 448 -7.60 -20.56 -8.45
N TYR A 449 -6.45 -20.86 -9.07
CA TYR A 449 -5.98 -22.22 -9.28
C TYR A 449 -5.84 -22.98 -7.96
N GLY A 450 -5.15 -22.40 -6.97
CA GLY A 450 -4.98 -22.99 -5.64
C GLY A 450 -6.34 -23.24 -4.96
N ARG A 451 -7.27 -22.30 -5.05
CA ARG A 451 -8.64 -22.43 -4.52
C ARG A 451 -9.41 -23.59 -5.19
N VAL A 452 -9.40 -23.67 -6.51
CA VAL A 452 -10.10 -24.70 -7.29
C VAL A 452 -9.52 -26.10 -7.02
N HIS A 453 -8.19 -26.19 -6.91
CA HIS A 453 -7.47 -27.45 -6.65
C HIS A 453 -7.34 -27.79 -5.16
N LYS A 454 -7.91 -26.96 -4.27
CA LYS A 454 -7.88 -27.13 -2.81
C LYS A 454 -6.45 -27.21 -2.24
N GLU A 455 -5.54 -26.43 -2.79
CA GLU A 455 -4.19 -26.28 -2.25
C GLU A 455 -4.26 -25.54 -0.91
N PRO A 456 -3.47 -25.94 0.11
CA PRO A 456 -3.38 -25.19 1.35
C PRO A 456 -2.98 -23.72 1.09
N PRO A 457 -3.58 -22.73 1.78
CA PRO A 457 -3.25 -21.31 1.59
C PRO A 457 -1.76 -21.01 1.70
N LEU A 458 -1.10 -21.54 2.74
CA LEU A 458 0.34 -21.43 2.93
C LEU A 458 1.16 -21.96 1.75
N GLU A 459 0.80 -23.11 1.20
CA GLU A 459 1.53 -23.69 0.07
C GLU A 459 1.28 -22.92 -1.22
N THR A 460 0.05 -22.42 -1.42
CA THR A 460 -0.29 -21.51 -2.53
C THR A 460 0.58 -20.24 -2.45
N ALA A 461 0.68 -19.63 -1.27
CA ALA A 461 1.47 -18.43 -1.04
C ALA A 461 2.96 -18.66 -1.33
N LYS A 462 3.55 -19.72 -0.78
CA LYS A 462 4.95 -20.09 -1.02
C LYS A 462 5.25 -20.31 -2.50
N ARG A 463 4.35 -21.01 -3.21
CA ARG A 463 4.52 -21.31 -4.63
C ARG A 463 4.41 -20.06 -5.50
N ILE A 464 3.49 -19.14 -5.18
CA ILE A 464 3.40 -17.85 -5.86
C ILE A 464 4.73 -17.09 -5.74
N VAL A 465 5.27 -16.96 -4.52
CA VAL A 465 6.55 -16.28 -4.27
C VAL A 465 7.73 -16.99 -4.95
N ALA A 466 7.73 -18.33 -4.95
CA ALA A 466 8.80 -19.11 -5.57
C ALA A 466 8.78 -19.05 -7.12
N ASN A 467 7.61 -18.86 -7.73
CA ASN A 467 7.43 -19.10 -9.16
C ASN A 467 7.05 -17.89 -10.01
N ILE A 468 6.49 -16.83 -9.45
CA ILE A 468 6.05 -15.64 -10.20
C ILE A 468 6.99 -14.47 -9.90
N TRP A 469 7.92 -14.19 -10.80
CA TRP A 469 9.03 -13.25 -10.61
C TRP A 469 8.97 -12.08 -11.58
N GLY A 470 9.51 -10.93 -11.18
CA GLY A 470 9.62 -9.73 -12.02
C GLY A 470 10.98 -9.04 -11.92
N PHE A 471 11.48 -8.52 -13.03
CA PHE A 471 12.65 -7.63 -13.05
C PHE A 471 12.27 -6.30 -13.71
N ASP A 472 12.84 -5.20 -13.23
CA ASP A 472 12.77 -3.92 -13.90
C ASP A 472 14.02 -3.08 -13.60
N LEU A 473 14.37 -2.17 -14.51
CA LEU A 473 15.48 -1.24 -14.36
C LEU A 473 15.07 0.08 -13.69
N ASN A 474 13.79 0.43 -13.73
CA ASN A 474 13.28 1.64 -13.12
C ASN A 474 12.89 1.36 -11.65
N PRO A 475 13.56 1.99 -10.66
CA PRO A 475 13.26 1.75 -9.25
C PRO A 475 11.85 2.18 -8.84
N LEU A 476 11.23 3.15 -9.52
CA LEU A 476 9.83 3.48 -9.28
C LEU A 476 8.89 2.36 -9.72
N ALA A 477 9.19 1.74 -10.86
CA ALA A 477 8.45 0.58 -11.36
C ALA A 477 8.58 -0.60 -10.40
N VAL A 478 9.78 -0.85 -9.85
CA VAL A 478 10.02 -1.89 -8.84
C VAL A 478 9.19 -1.65 -7.58
N ILE A 479 9.21 -0.44 -7.00
CA ILE A 479 8.40 -0.09 -5.81
C ILE A 479 6.90 -0.26 -6.11
N ALA A 480 6.45 0.22 -7.27
CA ALA A 480 5.07 0.07 -7.73
C ALA A 480 4.66 -1.40 -7.88
N SER A 481 5.50 -2.21 -8.52
CA SER A 481 5.28 -3.62 -8.77
C SER A 481 5.27 -4.40 -7.46
N ARG A 482 6.18 -4.11 -6.51
CA ARG A 482 6.18 -4.73 -5.16
C ARG A 482 4.91 -4.42 -4.40
N THR A 483 4.47 -3.17 -4.45
CA THR A 483 3.22 -2.73 -3.83
C THR A 483 2.02 -3.49 -4.44
N ASN A 484 1.93 -3.55 -5.77
CA ASN A 484 0.89 -4.30 -6.48
C ASN A 484 0.96 -5.82 -6.24
N TYR A 485 2.14 -6.39 -6.07
CA TYR A 485 2.34 -7.80 -5.74
C TYR A 485 1.78 -8.13 -4.35
N LEU A 486 2.09 -7.31 -3.34
CA LEU A 486 1.52 -7.42 -1.99
C LEU A 486 -0.02 -7.35 -2.04
N PHE A 487 -0.56 -6.44 -2.84
CA PHE A 487 -2.01 -6.31 -3.01
C PHE A 487 -2.63 -7.53 -3.70
N ALA A 488 -1.98 -8.04 -4.74
CA ALA A 488 -2.45 -9.21 -5.46
C ALA A 488 -2.44 -10.48 -4.58
N LEU A 489 -1.43 -10.63 -3.71
CA LEU A 489 -1.37 -11.69 -2.70
C LEU A 489 -2.54 -11.61 -1.71
N GLY A 490 -2.89 -10.41 -1.24
CA GLY A 490 -3.99 -10.19 -0.30
C GLY A 490 -3.74 -10.87 1.05
N GLU A 491 -4.70 -11.68 1.50
CA GLU A 491 -4.63 -12.45 2.76
C GLU A 491 -3.56 -13.56 2.73
N LEU A 492 -3.17 -14.05 1.54
CA LEU A 492 -2.11 -15.08 1.44
C LEU A 492 -0.73 -14.57 1.89
N ALA A 493 -0.52 -13.25 1.91
CA ALA A 493 0.70 -12.69 2.45
C ALA A 493 0.85 -13.01 3.94
N ASP A 494 -0.26 -13.10 4.68
CA ASP A 494 -0.29 -13.27 6.13
C ASP A 494 0.08 -14.72 6.55
N GLU A 495 -0.01 -15.66 5.61
CA GLU A 495 0.47 -17.05 5.79
C GLU A 495 2.01 -17.13 5.85
N LEU A 496 2.70 -16.13 5.29
CA LEU A 496 4.16 -16.13 5.16
C LEU A 496 4.81 -15.37 6.32
N ARG A 497 5.53 -16.09 7.18
CA ARG A 497 6.32 -15.44 8.27
C ARG A 497 7.44 -14.54 7.75
N HIS A 498 7.97 -14.88 6.58
CA HIS A 498 9.03 -14.14 5.90
C HIS A 498 8.65 -14.05 4.42
N LEU A 499 8.47 -12.83 3.93
CA LEU A 499 8.10 -12.53 2.56
C LEU A 499 9.18 -11.66 1.92
N GLU A 500 9.96 -12.29 1.04
CA GLU A 500 10.77 -11.58 0.06
C GLU A 500 9.94 -11.49 -1.21
N ILE A 501 9.56 -10.27 -1.60
CA ILE A 501 8.77 -10.05 -2.81
C ILE A 501 9.69 -10.28 -4.01
N PRO A 502 9.40 -11.23 -4.92
CA PRO A 502 10.32 -11.65 -5.98
C PRO A 502 10.31 -10.67 -7.17
N ILE A 503 10.50 -9.39 -6.86
CA ILE A 503 10.59 -8.30 -7.82
C ILE A 503 11.90 -7.56 -7.53
N TYR A 504 12.79 -7.51 -8.51
CA TYR A 504 14.15 -7.03 -8.32
C TYR A 504 14.50 -5.89 -9.28
N LEU A 505 15.22 -4.89 -8.74
CA LEU A 505 15.86 -3.84 -9.53
C LEU A 505 17.06 -4.45 -10.25
N ALA A 506 16.87 -4.83 -11.51
CA ALA A 506 17.86 -5.57 -12.27
C ALA A 506 17.74 -5.31 -13.76
N ASP A 507 18.89 -5.31 -14.42
CA ASP A 507 18.94 -5.42 -15.87
C ASP A 507 18.70 -6.88 -16.26
N SER A 508 17.62 -7.15 -16.99
CA SER A 508 17.30 -8.50 -17.44
C SER A 508 18.13 -8.95 -18.65
N VAL A 509 18.84 -8.03 -19.30
CA VAL A 509 19.74 -8.29 -20.43
C VAL A 509 21.19 -8.42 -19.94
N LEU A 510 21.64 -7.52 -19.07
CA LEU A 510 22.99 -7.52 -18.53
C LEU A 510 23.08 -8.47 -17.34
N TRP A 511 23.56 -9.68 -17.60
CA TRP A 511 23.99 -10.60 -16.54
C TRP A 511 25.31 -10.11 -15.93
N PRO A 512 25.51 -10.19 -14.60
CA PRO A 512 26.81 -9.88 -14.00
C PRO A 512 27.89 -10.75 -14.64
N GLU A 513 28.77 -10.15 -15.45
CA GLU A 513 29.89 -10.86 -16.03
C GLU A 513 30.73 -11.43 -14.87
N ARG A 514 30.95 -12.75 -14.87
CA ARG A 514 32.09 -13.30 -14.14
C ARG A 514 33.30 -12.61 -14.75
N ALA A 515 33.96 -11.73 -14.00
CA ALA A 515 35.18 -11.08 -14.44
C ALA A 515 36.25 -12.17 -14.67
N GLY A 516 36.27 -12.72 -15.88
CA GLY A 516 37.31 -13.59 -16.40
C GLY A 516 38.44 -12.71 -16.90
N GLN A 517 39.26 -12.21 -15.99
CA GLN A 517 40.70 -11.98 -16.17
C GLN A 517 41.30 -11.49 -14.86
N MET A 518 42.47 -12.03 -14.55
CA MET A 518 43.24 -11.81 -13.33
C MET A 518 43.59 -10.33 -13.15
N GLU A 519 42.72 -9.52 -12.56
CA GLU A 519 43.13 -8.35 -11.81
C GLU A 519 42.42 -8.29 -10.47
N LEU A 520 43.21 -8.58 -9.45
CA LEU A 520 42.90 -8.41 -8.04
C LEU A 520 43.30 -7.00 -7.64
N SER A 521 42.42 -6.24 -7.01
CA SER A 521 42.84 -5.27 -5.99
C SER A 521 42.02 -5.54 -4.71
N PRO A 522 42.51 -5.27 -3.50
CA PRO A 522 43.84 -5.52 -2.93
C PRO A 522 43.93 -6.86 -2.15
N ALA A 523 42.93 -7.74 -2.20
CA ALA A 523 42.82 -8.88 -1.26
C ALA A 523 42.81 -10.30 -1.87
N GLY A 524 42.76 -10.49 -3.19
CA GLY A 524 42.61 -11.82 -3.76
C GLY A 524 41.17 -12.36 -3.69
N GLY A 525 40.65 -12.90 -4.80
CA GLY A 525 39.34 -13.57 -4.86
C GLY A 525 38.44 -13.11 -6.02
N GLU A 526 37.55 -13.99 -6.45
CA GLU A 526 36.45 -13.69 -7.38
C GLU A 526 35.49 -12.67 -6.75
N HIS A 527 35.02 -11.71 -7.54
CA HIS A 527 34.10 -10.66 -7.11
C HIS A 527 33.19 -10.21 -8.24
N VAL A 528 32.08 -9.58 -7.88
CA VAL A 528 31.17 -8.87 -8.78
C VAL A 528 31.40 -7.36 -8.62
N LYS A 529 31.55 -6.66 -9.73
CA LYS A 529 31.71 -5.20 -9.76
C LYS A 529 30.34 -4.54 -9.75
N ILE A 530 30.14 -3.56 -8.89
CA ILE A 530 28.93 -2.74 -8.83
C ILE A 530 29.34 -1.29 -9.06
N GLN A 531 28.87 -0.69 -10.15
CA GLN A 531 29.12 0.71 -10.45
C GLN A 531 28.08 1.60 -9.75
N THR A 532 28.52 2.64 -9.06
CA THR A 532 27.67 3.69 -8.48
C THR A 532 28.17 5.08 -8.87
N SER A 533 27.44 6.13 -8.49
CA SER A 533 27.79 7.53 -8.71
C SER A 533 29.08 7.97 -8.01
N ILE A 534 29.43 7.35 -6.88
CA ILE A 534 30.63 7.68 -6.10
C ILE A 534 31.84 6.81 -6.44
N GLY A 535 31.65 5.72 -7.18
CA GLY A 535 32.73 4.84 -7.59
C GLY A 535 32.30 3.40 -7.84
N GLN A 536 33.30 2.54 -8.07
CA GLN A 536 33.08 1.12 -8.25
C GLN A 536 33.26 0.39 -6.92
N PHE A 537 32.25 -0.38 -6.53
CA PHE A 537 32.30 -1.29 -5.38
C PHE A 537 32.54 -2.72 -5.84
N HIS A 538 33.19 -3.51 -4.99
CA HIS A 538 33.51 -4.91 -5.27
C HIS A 538 32.81 -5.80 -4.23
N VAL A 539 31.83 -6.57 -4.70
CA VAL A 539 31.11 -7.53 -3.87
C VAL A 539 31.79 -8.90 -3.99
N PRO A 540 32.19 -9.53 -2.88
CA PRO A 540 32.77 -10.87 -2.90
C PRO A 540 31.88 -11.89 -3.61
N TYR A 541 32.44 -12.68 -4.55
CA TYR A 541 31.66 -13.68 -5.28
C TYR A 541 31.05 -14.74 -4.34
N ILE A 542 31.76 -15.07 -3.26
CA ILE A 542 31.28 -15.98 -2.22
C ILE A 542 29.98 -15.50 -1.56
N TRP A 543 29.69 -14.20 -1.55
CA TRP A 543 28.44 -13.68 -1.00
C TRP A 543 27.26 -13.87 -1.96
N VAL A 544 27.51 -13.79 -3.27
CA VAL A 544 26.47 -13.81 -4.31
C VAL A 544 26.24 -15.19 -4.93
N LYS A 545 27.19 -16.13 -4.81
CA LYS A 545 26.99 -17.52 -5.26
C LYS A 545 25.91 -18.23 -4.41
N ASP A 546 25.47 -19.39 -4.88
CA ASP A 546 24.49 -20.23 -4.17
C ASP A 546 23.23 -19.43 -3.77
N GLU A 547 22.64 -18.74 -4.76
CA GLU A 547 21.44 -17.90 -4.60
C GLU A 547 21.61 -16.72 -3.62
N GLY A 548 22.84 -16.28 -3.39
CA GLY A 548 23.11 -15.11 -2.54
C GLY A 548 22.85 -15.37 -1.05
N PHE A 549 22.84 -16.64 -0.60
CA PHE A 549 22.57 -16.99 0.81
C PHE A 549 23.46 -16.24 1.80
N LEU A 550 24.75 -16.07 1.46
CA LEU A 550 25.69 -15.33 2.29
C LEU A 550 25.53 -13.82 2.17
N MET A 551 25.11 -13.29 1.01
CA MET A 551 24.79 -11.87 0.83
C MET A 551 23.70 -11.41 1.81
N ARG A 552 22.64 -12.21 1.97
CA ARG A 552 21.55 -11.91 2.93
C ARG A 552 22.05 -11.75 4.37
N ARG A 553 23.19 -12.35 4.72
CA ARG A 553 23.83 -12.21 6.04
C ARG A 553 24.90 -11.12 6.06
N ALA A 554 25.55 -10.87 4.94
CA ALA A 554 26.64 -9.89 4.83
C ALA A 554 26.12 -8.45 4.74
N ALA A 555 25.10 -8.19 3.93
CA ALA A 555 24.61 -6.84 3.69
C ALA A 555 24.16 -6.11 4.97
N PRO A 556 23.36 -6.72 5.88
CA PRO A 556 22.99 -6.05 7.13
C PRO A 556 24.19 -5.74 8.04
N LEU A 557 25.21 -6.60 8.04
CA LEU A 557 26.44 -6.37 8.80
C LEU A 557 27.26 -5.23 8.20
N VAL A 558 27.37 -5.15 6.87
CA VAL A 558 28.02 -4.03 6.19
C VAL A 558 27.34 -2.72 6.59
N GLU A 559 26.01 -2.68 6.55
CA GLU A 559 25.23 -1.50 6.92
C GLU A 559 25.44 -1.11 8.39
N GLU A 560 25.32 -2.06 9.33
CA GLU A 560 25.54 -1.84 10.76
C GLU A 560 26.94 -1.25 11.02
N MET A 561 27.97 -1.86 10.42
CA MET A 561 29.36 -1.46 10.62
C MET A 561 29.70 -0.13 9.95
N ALA A 562 29.09 0.17 8.80
CA ALA A 562 29.22 1.45 8.13
C ALA A 562 28.54 2.57 8.95
N LYS A 563 27.30 2.37 9.41
CA LYS A 563 26.58 3.31 10.28
C LYS A 563 27.33 3.56 11.59
N GLY A 564 27.97 2.52 12.13
CA GLY A 564 28.78 2.60 13.36
C GLY A 564 30.22 3.10 13.17
N ASN A 565 30.65 3.47 11.96
CA ASN A 565 32.03 3.89 11.65
C ASN A 565 33.11 2.91 12.13
N TYR A 566 32.87 1.60 11.98
CA TYR A 566 33.81 0.56 12.41
C TYR A 566 35.11 0.62 11.64
N LEU A 567 36.22 0.25 12.29
CA LEU A 567 37.50 0.07 11.60
C LEU A 567 37.43 -1.16 10.68
N VAL A 568 38.09 -1.06 9.52
CA VAL A 568 38.15 -2.17 8.54
C VAL A 568 38.64 -3.48 9.18
N SER A 569 39.62 -3.41 10.09
CA SER A 569 40.12 -4.59 10.80
C SER A 569 39.05 -5.28 11.66
N GLU A 570 38.21 -4.50 12.35
CA GLU A 570 37.13 -5.02 13.20
C GLU A 570 36.02 -5.63 12.34
N ALA A 571 35.69 -4.97 11.23
CA ALA A 571 34.72 -5.47 10.26
C ALA A 571 35.14 -6.82 9.67
N MET A 572 36.42 -6.96 9.30
CA MET A 572 36.98 -8.20 8.78
C MET A 572 36.96 -9.33 9.82
N GLU A 573 37.23 -9.03 11.09
CA GLU A 573 37.14 -10.02 12.16
C GLU A 573 35.69 -10.49 12.38
N ARG A 574 34.72 -9.57 12.35
CA ARG A 574 33.29 -9.90 12.42
C ARG A 574 32.84 -10.77 11.25
N PHE A 575 33.22 -10.44 10.02
CA PHE A 575 32.91 -11.29 8.85
C PHE A 575 33.46 -12.70 9.03
N LYS A 576 34.71 -12.83 9.49
CA LYS A 576 35.32 -14.14 9.76
C LYS A 576 34.56 -14.93 10.82
N LYS A 577 34.19 -14.30 11.94
CA LYS A 577 33.38 -14.92 13.02
C LYS A 577 32.01 -15.39 12.53
N ARG A 578 31.42 -14.68 11.57
CA ARG A 578 30.09 -15.00 10.99
C ARG A 578 30.14 -16.00 9.83
N GLY A 579 31.32 -16.50 9.46
CA GLY A 579 31.50 -17.39 8.30
C GLY A 579 31.35 -16.68 6.95
N LEU A 580 31.46 -15.35 6.95
CA LEU A 580 31.44 -14.49 5.76
C LEU A 580 32.86 -14.14 5.28
N GLY A 581 33.86 -14.67 5.98
CA GLY A 581 35.27 -14.41 5.75
C GLY A 581 35.86 -15.20 4.58
N PHE A 582 36.87 -14.59 3.99
CA PHE A 582 37.63 -15.06 2.84
C PHE A 582 38.66 -16.12 3.27
N SER A 583 38.86 -17.16 2.47
CA SER A 583 40.07 -17.99 2.58
C SER A 583 41.26 -17.15 2.13
N THR A 584 42.16 -16.79 3.05
CA THR A 584 43.38 -16.05 2.73
C THR A 584 44.23 -16.87 1.74
N PRO A 585 44.65 -16.30 0.59
CA PRO A 585 45.71 -16.89 -0.19
C PRO A 585 46.96 -16.95 0.69
N ARG A 586 47.62 -18.10 0.75
CA ARG A 586 48.90 -18.26 1.45
C ARG A 586 49.87 -17.16 0.98
N LYS A 587 50.36 -16.38 1.94
CA LYS A 587 51.45 -15.39 1.79
C LYS A 587 52.49 -15.86 0.76
N ARG A 588 52.62 -15.15 -0.36
CA ARG A 588 53.94 -14.97 -1.00
C ARG A 588 54.35 -13.53 -0.72
N GLY A 589 55.48 -13.40 -0.03
CA GLY A 589 55.95 -12.15 0.55
C GLY A 589 56.11 -11.04 -0.48
N GLY A 590 55.52 -9.90 -0.19
CA GLY A 590 55.74 -8.64 -0.87
C GLY A 590 55.27 -7.54 0.08
N LYS A 591 56.16 -6.59 0.38
CA LYS A 591 55.94 -5.49 1.33
C LYS A 591 54.71 -4.66 0.94
N PHE A 592 53.86 -4.34 1.92
CA PHE A 592 52.76 -3.39 1.80
C PHE A 592 53.27 -1.95 1.93
N LEU A 593 52.78 -1.05 1.06
CA LEU A 593 52.86 0.40 1.24
C LEU A 593 51.56 1.05 0.71
N ARG A 594 50.89 1.73 1.65
CA ARG A 594 49.78 2.69 1.57
C ARG A 594 48.43 2.23 1.05
#